data_AF-A0A167EYX8-F1
#
_entry.id   AF-A0A167EYX8-F1
#
_cell.length_a   1.000
_cell.length_b   1.000
_cell.length_c   1.000
_cell.angle_alpha   90.00
_cell.angle_beta   90.00
_cell.angle_gamma   90.00
#
_symmetry.space_group_name_H-M   'P 1'
#
loop_
_entity.id
_entity.type
_entity.pdbx_description
1 polymer ?
#
loop_
_entity_poly.entity_id
_entity_poly.type
_entity_poly.pdbx_seq_one_letter_code
_entity_poly.pdbx_strand_id
1 'polypeptide(L)'
;MKFSVSSFVFKSLTSTLARNSIRKMSSYGSSAGSRIAGKTVLITGASAGIGEATAYELAEASGGDIRLILSARRVENLSKISKDLEAKYPKVKVLPLALDVSKYKEIPQWVKDIPQEWSNVDVLINNA
;
A
#
# COMPACT_ATOMS: atom_id res chain seq x y z
N MET A 1 -37.48 -26.67 -34.55
CA MET A 1 -36.20 -27.11 -33.96
C MET A 1 -35.06 -26.26 -34.52
N LYS A 2 -34.51 -25.33 -33.72
CA LYS A 2 -33.23 -24.64 -33.99
C LYS A 2 -32.53 -24.46 -32.64
N PHE A 3 -31.38 -25.11 -32.47
CA PHE A 3 -30.59 -25.06 -31.24
C PHE A 3 -29.78 -23.76 -31.18
N SER A 4 -29.91 -23.07 -30.05
CA SER A 4 -29.07 -21.95 -29.63
C SER A 4 -27.76 -22.49 -29.05
N VAL A 5 -26.62 -22.08 -29.62
CA VAL A 5 -25.30 -22.40 -29.06
C VAL A 5 -24.66 -21.07 -28.68
N SER A 6 -24.91 -20.62 -27.45
CA SER A 6 -24.18 -19.51 -26.82
C SER A 6 -24.12 -19.73 -25.32
N SER A 7 -22.97 -19.39 -24.71
CA SER A 7 -22.76 -19.09 -23.27
C SER A 7 -21.77 -19.96 -22.48
N PHE A 8 -21.09 -20.97 -23.02
CA PHE A 8 -20.30 -21.86 -22.14
C PHE A 8 -18.84 -21.44 -21.84
N VAL A 9 -18.26 -20.47 -22.55
CA VAL A 9 -16.82 -20.15 -22.39
C VAL A 9 -16.55 -18.95 -21.45
N PHE A 10 -17.55 -18.13 -21.11
CA PHE A 10 -17.31 -16.88 -20.37
C PHE A 10 -17.39 -16.99 -18.83
N LYS A 11 -17.84 -18.13 -18.28
CA LYS A 11 -18.06 -18.30 -16.83
C LYS A 11 -16.84 -18.77 -16.03
N SER A 12 -15.75 -19.19 -16.69
CA SER A 12 -14.61 -19.82 -16.01
C SER A 12 -13.59 -18.82 -15.45
N LEU A 13 -13.28 -17.75 -16.21
CA LEU A 13 -12.22 -16.77 -15.87
C LEU A 13 -12.58 -15.84 -14.71
N THR A 14 -13.86 -15.51 -14.52
CA THR A 14 -14.30 -14.68 -13.38
C THR A 14 -14.19 -15.40 -12.04
N SER A 15 -14.30 -16.74 -12.04
CA SER A 15 -14.27 -17.52 -10.80
C SER A 15 -12.87 -17.67 -10.21
N THR A 16 -11.81 -17.67 -11.03
CA THR A 16 -10.42 -17.81 -10.54
C THR A 16 -9.92 -16.50 -9.92
N LEU A 17 -10.24 -15.35 -10.52
CA LEU A 17 -9.92 -14.02 -9.98
C LEU A 17 -10.67 -13.74 -8.67
N ALA A 18 -11.96 -14.10 -8.60
CA ALA A 18 -12.75 -14.02 -7.38
C ALA A 18 -12.22 -14.96 -6.30
N ARG A 19 -11.85 -16.21 -6.64
CA ARG A 19 -11.28 -17.17 -5.68
C ARG A 19 -9.93 -16.72 -5.10
N ASN A 20 -9.05 -16.12 -5.90
CA ASN A 20 -7.79 -15.58 -5.39
C ASN A 20 -8.00 -14.37 -4.47
N SER A 21 -8.94 -13.50 -4.80
CA SER A 21 -9.32 -12.36 -3.94
C SER A 21 -9.94 -12.83 -2.61
N ILE A 22 -10.79 -13.86 -2.65
CA ILE A 22 -11.41 -14.46 -1.45
C ILE A 22 -10.36 -15.16 -0.58
N ARG A 23 -9.38 -15.88 -1.16
CA ARG A 23 -8.31 -16.54 -0.40
C ARG A 23 -7.33 -15.58 0.25
N LYS A 24 -6.98 -14.46 -0.40
CA LYS A 24 -6.08 -13.43 0.18
C LYS A 24 -6.75 -12.65 1.30
N MET A 25 -8.00 -12.25 1.13
CA MET A 25 -8.76 -11.58 2.21
C MET A 25 -9.01 -12.51 3.41
N SER A 26 -9.00 -13.84 3.18
CA SER A 26 -9.05 -14.87 4.22
C SER A 26 -7.75 -15.03 5.02
N SER A 27 -6.55 -14.65 4.52
CA SER A 27 -5.29 -14.90 5.23
C SER A 27 -5.00 -13.88 6.33
N TYR A 28 -5.41 -12.62 6.16
CA TYR A 28 -5.25 -11.59 7.19
C TYR A 28 -6.32 -11.66 8.29
N GLY A 29 -7.36 -12.49 8.10
CA GLY A 29 -8.59 -12.45 8.89
C GLY A 29 -9.39 -11.18 8.56
N SER A 30 -10.71 -11.31 8.46
CA SER A 30 -11.60 -10.20 8.08
C SER A 30 -11.44 -8.95 8.97
N SER A 31 -10.96 -9.11 10.20
CA SER A 31 -10.75 -8.02 11.15
C SER A 31 -9.45 -7.25 10.94
N ALA A 32 -8.34 -7.85 10.50
CA ALA A 32 -7.05 -7.15 10.48
C ALA A 32 -6.94 -6.11 9.36
N GLY A 33 -7.35 -6.47 8.14
CA GLY A 33 -7.40 -5.53 7.02
C GLY A 33 -8.32 -4.34 7.31
N SER A 34 -9.45 -4.58 7.97
CA SER A 34 -10.40 -3.52 8.34
C SER A 34 -9.84 -2.51 9.36
N ARG A 35 -8.92 -2.92 10.25
CA ARG A 35 -8.35 -2.02 11.28
C ARG A 35 -7.33 -1.04 10.72
N ILE A 36 -6.66 -1.41 9.63
CA ILE A 36 -5.64 -0.57 8.99
C ILE A 36 -6.19 0.24 7.82
N ALA A 37 -7.37 -0.12 7.31
CA ALA A 37 -8.05 0.68 6.30
C ALA A 37 -8.32 2.12 6.79
N GLY A 38 -8.11 3.10 5.91
CA GLY A 38 -8.24 4.53 6.17
C GLY A 38 -7.12 5.15 7.00
N LYS A 39 -6.11 4.37 7.42
CA LYS A 39 -5.01 4.84 8.26
C LYS A 39 -3.88 5.49 7.46
N THR A 40 -3.15 6.39 8.12
CA THR A 40 -1.88 6.93 7.61
C THR A 40 -0.72 6.20 8.27
N VAL A 41 0.11 5.54 7.46
CA VAL A 41 1.28 4.77 7.91
C VAL A 41 2.55 5.41 7.39
N LEU A 42 3.48 5.74 8.28
CA LEU A 42 4.82 6.18 7.95
C LEU A 42 5.79 5.00 8.04
N ILE A 43 6.52 4.74 6.96
CA ILE A 43 7.50 3.65 6.87
C ILE A 43 8.89 4.25 6.63
N THR A 44 9.82 4.05 7.56
CA THR A 44 11.24 4.37 7.34
C THR A 44 11.95 3.23 6.62
N GLY A 45 12.93 3.55 5.78
CA GLY A 45 13.64 2.53 4.99
C GLY A 45 12.80 1.88 3.91
N ALA A 46 11.79 2.58 3.38
CA ALA A 46 10.83 2.02 2.43
C ALA A 46 11.36 1.83 0.99
N SER A 47 12.61 2.22 0.71
CA SER A 47 13.16 2.23 -0.66
C SER A 47 13.60 0.86 -1.19
N ALA A 48 13.58 -0.19 -0.36
CA ALA A 48 13.93 -1.57 -0.72
C ALA A 48 13.53 -2.56 0.39
N GLY A 49 13.59 -3.86 0.09
CA GLY A 49 13.61 -4.93 1.08
C GLY A 49 12.33 -5.01 1.91
N ILE A 50 12.47 -5.14 3.23
CA ILE A 50 11.33 -5.32 4.14
C ILE A 50 10.42 -4.08 4.14
N GLY A 51 10.98 -2.87 4.14
CA GLY A 51 10.17 -1.64 4.12
C GLY A 51 9.33 -1.50 2.86
N GLU A 52 9.92 -1.84 1.70
CA GLU A 52 9.20 -1.90 0.42
C GLU A 52 8.10 -2.97 0.44
N ALA A 53 8.44 -4.21 0.82
CA ALA A 53 7.48 -5.30 0.92
C ALA A 53 6.32 -4.95 1.88
N THR A 54 6.63 -4.30 3.00
CA THR A 54 5.63 -3.83 3.96
C THR A 54 4.67 -2.82 3.35
N ALA A 55 5.15 -1.90 2.51
CA ALA A 55 4.28 -0.94 1.82
C ALA A 55 3.26 -1.66 0.90
N TYR A 56 3.73 -2.65 0.12
CA TYR A 56 2.84 -3.45 -0.73
C TYR A 56 1.86 -4.31 0.07
N GLU A 57 2.33 -4.96 1.13
CA GLU A 57 1.48 -5.81 1.98
C GLU A 57 0.40 -5.00 2.69
N LEU A 58 0.71 -3.80 3.17
CA LEU A 58 -0.29 -2.92 3.80
C LEU A 58 -1.32 -2.39 2.79
N ALA A 59 -0.88 -2.01 1.59
CA ALA A 59 -1.78 -1.61 0.52
C ALA A 59 -2.73 -2.76 0.13
N GLU A 60 -2.21 -3.99 0.07
CA GLU A 60 -3.03 -5.16 -0.22
C GLU A 60 -4.00 -5.50 0.92
N ALA A 61 -3.52 -5.56 2.16
CA ALA A 61 -4.31 -5.94 3.33
C ALA A 61 -5.44 -4.95 3.63
N SER A 62 -5.25 -3.66 3.34
CA SER A 62 -6.27 -2.61 3.47
C SER A 62 -7.29 -2.61 2.32
N GLY A 63 -7.13 -3.45 1.29
CA GLY A 63 -7.93 -3.36 0.07
C GLY A 63 -7.67 -2.08 -0.73
N GLY A 64 -6.48 -1.49 -0.56
CA GLY A 64 -6.06 -0.24 -1.18
C GLY A 64 -6.54 1.03 -0.47
N ASP A 65 -7.36 0.94 0.57
CA ASP A 65 -7.82 2.10 1.34
C ASP A 65 -6.81 2.42 2.45
N ILE A 66 -5.67 3.00 2.09
CA ILE A 66 -4.63 3.38 3.05
C ILE A 66 -3.79 4.53 2.51
N ARG A 67 -3.17 5.29 3.42
CA ARG A 67 -2.23 6.35 3.09
C ARG A 67 -0.84 5.96 3.56
N LEU A 68 0.14 5.98 2.65
CA LEU A 68 1.50 5.56 2.94
C LEU A 68 2.46 6.75 2.80
N ILE A 69 3.15 7.10 3.86
CA ILE A 69 4.33 7.97 3.79
C ILE A 69 5.54 7.06 3.68
N LEU A 70 6.19 7.06 2.52
CA LEU A 70 7.35 6.22 2.26
C LEU A 70 8.60 7.08 2.43
N SER A 71 9.48 6.68 3.34
CA SER A 71 10.61 7.50 3.73
C SER A 71 11.93 6.74 3.64
N ALA A 72 12.92 7.33 2.96
CA ALA A 72 14.27 6.78 2.79
C ALA A 72 15.23 7.85 2.23
N ARG A 73 16.52 7.51 2.17
CA ARG A 73 17.56 8.42 1.63
C ARG A 73 17.46 8.64 0.11
N ARG A 74 16.98 7.66 -0.66
CA ARG A 74 16.93 7.70 -2.14
C ARG A 74 15.49 7.88 -2.63
N VAL A 75 15.15 9.09 -3.07
CA VAL A 75 13.78 9.47 -3.48
C VAL A 75 13.36 8.83 -4.80
N GLU A 76 14.31 8.52 -5.66
CA GLU A 76 14.06 7.95 -6.98
C GLU A 76 13.40 6.57 -6.87
N ASN A 77 13.85 5.75 -5.90
CA ASN A 77 13.24 4.46 -5.62
C ASN A 77 11.85 4.61 -5.02
N LEU A 78 11.67 5.53 -4.07
CA LEU A 78 10.37 5.80 -3.46
C LEU A 78 9.35 6.26 -4.51
N SER A 79 9.77 7.11 -5.45
CA SER A 79 8.93 7.57 -6.57
C SER A 79 8.47 6.42 -7.48
N LYS A 80 9.33 5.42 -7.72
CA LYS A 80 8.96 4.23 -8.51
C LYS A 80 7.94 3.37 -7.76
N ILE A 81 8.19 3.10 -6.49
CA ILE A 81 7.29 2.31 -5.62
C ILE A 81 5.93 3.01 -5.49
N SER A 82 5.93 4.34 -5.30
CA SER A 82 4.72 5.17 -5.26
C SER A 82 3.86 4.98 -6.50
N LYS A 83 4.45 5.11 -7.69
CA LYS A 83 3.74 4.94 -8.96
C LYS A 83 3.20 3.53 -9.15
N ASP A 84 3.97 2.51 -8.76
CA ASP A 84 3.53 1.11 -8.87
C ASP A 84 2.36 0.80 -7.93
N LEU A 85 2.44 1.26 -6.67
CA LEU A 85 1.37 1.13 -5.69
C LEU A 85 0.08 1.82 -6.17
N GLU A 86 0.18 3.05 -6.65
CA GLU A 86 -0.98 3.81 -7.15
C GLU A 86 -1.58 3.19 -8.42
N ALA A 87 -0.75 2.61 -9.29
CA ALA A 87 -1.21 1.87 -10.46
C ALA A 87 -1.94 0.56 -10.07
N LYS A 88 -1.43 -0.15 -9.05
CA LYS A 88 -1.99 -1.44 -8.61
C LYS A 88 -3.21 -1.29 -7.71
N TYR A 89 -3.28 -0.23 -6.91
CA TYR A 89 -4.33 0.04 -5.94
C TYR A 89 -4.87 1.47 -6.11
N PRO A 90 -5.88 1.72 -6.96
CA PRO A 90 -6.31 3.08 -7.33
C PRO A 90 -6.78 3.99 -6.17
N LYS A 91 -7.06 3.42 -5.00
CA LYS A 91 -7.47 4.15 -3.79
C LYS A 91 -6.30 4.51 -2.88
N VAL A 92 -5.15 3.88 -3.05
CA VAL A 92 -3.99 4.13 -2.20
C VAL A 92 -3.49 5.52 -2.48
N LYS A 93 -3.06 6.22 -1.43
CA LYS A 93 -2.32 7.47 -1.59
C LYS A 93 -0.92 7.24 -1.09
N VAL A 94 0.07 7.70 -1.83
CA VAL A 94 1.47 7.57 -1.42
C VAL A 94 2.16 8.94 -1.41
N LEU A 95 2.89 9.21 -0.34
CA LEU A 95 3.74 10.39 -0.20
C LEU A 95 5.20 9.94 -0.04
N PRO A 96 6.02 10.00 -1.09
CA PRO A 96 7.45 9.74 -0.99
C PRO A 96 8.17 10.96 -0.39
N LEU A 97 8.95 10.75 0.68
CA LEU A 97 9.75 11.79 1.32
C LEU A 97 11.20 11.33 1.55
N ALA A 98 12.15 12.24 1.30
CA ALA A 98 13.55 12.00 1.64
C ALA A 98 13.74 12.08 3.16
N LEU A 99 14.36 11.07 3.77
CA LEU A 99 14.78 11.12 5.18
C LEU A 99 16.06 10.33 5.38
N ASP A 100 16.97 10.92 6.13
CA ASP A 100 18.09 10.22 6.75
C ASP A 100 17.88 10.14 8.26
N VAL A 101 17.40 8.99 8.71
CA VAL A 101 17.12 8.70 10.14
C VAL A 101 18.36 8.80 11.03
N SER A 102 19.58 8.71 10.47
CA SER A 102 20.82 8.91 11.24
C SER A 102 21.04 10.37 11.65
N LYS A 103 20.40 11.31 10.94
CA LYS A 103 20.50 12.75 11.19
C LYS A 103 19.42 13.22 12.15
N TYR A 104 19.51 12.79 13.40
CA TYR A 104 18.49 13.04 14.42
C TYR A 104 18.06 14.51 14.59
N LYS A 105 18.97 15.46 14.36
CA LYS A 105 18.70 16.90 14.47
C LYS A 105 17.76 17.43 13.39
N GLU A 106 17.71 16.75 12.24
CA GLU A 106 16.88 17.15 11.09
C GLU A 106 15.45 16.60 11.21
N ILE A 107 15.24 15.53 12.00
CA ILE A 107 13.94 14.86 12.15
C ILE A 107 12.81 15.81 12.61
N PRO A 108 13.00 16.67 13.64
CA PRO A 108 11.93 17.57 14.08
C PRO A 108 11.48 18.55 13.00
N GLN A 109 12.39 19.01 12.15
CA GLN A 109 12.04 19.87 11.02
C GLN A 109 11.36 19.06 9.92
N TRP A 110 11.91 17.89 9.60
CA TRP A 110 11.32 16.98 8.62
C TRP A 110 9.87 16.62 8.92
N VAL A 111 9.54 16.34 10.18
CA VAL A 111 8.14 16.06 10.60
C VAL A 111 7.23 17.27 10.37
N LYS A 112 7.73 18.50 10.55
CA LYS A 112 6.97 19.73 10.28
C LYS A 112 6.78 19.99 8.79
N ASP A 113 7.70 19.50 7.96
CA ASP A 113 7.65 19.66 6.52
C ASP A 113 6.68 18.65 5.86
N ILE A 114 6.20 17.65 6.61
CA ILE A 114 5.11 16.78 6.15
C ILE A 114 3.87 17.64 5.89
N PRO A 115 3.25 17.57 4.69
CA PRO A 115 2.09 18.38 4.38
C PRO A 115 0.97 18.15 5.40
N GLN A 116 0.24 19.21 5.75
CA GLN A 116 -0.74 19.19 6.82
C GLN A 116 -1.78 18.06 6.65
N GLU A 117 -2.19 17.78 5.41
CA GLU A 117 -3.12 16.70 5.09
C GLU A 117 -2.58 15.30 5.47
N TRP A 118 -1.27 15.11 5.60
CA TRP A 118 -0.58 13.87 5.96
C TRP A 118 -0.04 13.85 7.40
N SER A 119 -0.13 14.98 8.11
CA SER A 119 0.48 15.16 9.44
C SER A 119 -0.07 14.23 10.53
N ASN A 120 -1.31 13.75 10.36
CA ASN A 120 -1.90 12.79 11.29
C ASN A 120 -1.46 11.35 10.94
N VAL A 121 -0.32 10.94 11.47
CA VAL A 121 0.23 9.58 11.31
C VAL A 121 -0.33 8.66 12.40
N ASP A 122 -1.04 7.60 12.00
CA ASP A 122 -1.60 6.62 12.92
C ASP A 122 -0.57 5.54 13.31
N VAL A 123 0.32 5.17 12.38
CA VAL A 123 1.28 4.09 12.57
C VAL A 123 2.66 4.51 12.06
N LEU A 124 3.69 4.29 12.88
CA LEU A 124 5.08 4.41 12.50
C LEU A 124 5.72 3.02 12.43
N ILE A 125 6.33 2.70 11.29
CA ILE A 125 7.15 1.51 11.10
C ILE A 125 8.61 1.96 11.06
N ASN A 126 9.30 1.78 12.17
CA ASN A 126 10.71 2.12 12.32
C ASN A 126 11.59 0.96 11.80
N ASN A 127 11.84 0.96 10.50
CA ASN A 127 12.55 -0.13 9.80
C ASN A 127 13.98 0.24 9.38
N ALA A 128 14.35 1.52 9.43
CA ALA A 128 15.71 2.01 9.15
C ALA A 128 16.21 2.94 10.25
#